data_AF-X1KAG7-F1
#
_entry.id   AF-X1KAG7-F1
#
_cell.length_a   1.000
_cell.length_b   1.000
_cell.length_c   1.000
_cell.angle_alpha   90.00
_cell.angle_beta   90.00
_cell.angle_gamma   90.00
#
_symmetry.space_group_name_H-M   'P 1'
#
loop_
_entity.id
_entity.type
_entity.pdbx_description
1 polymer ?
#
loop_
_entity_poly.entity_id
_entity_poly.type
_entity_poly.pdbx_seq_one_letter_code
_entity_poly.pdbx_strand_id
1 'polypeptide(L)'
;SQQLGKALVYFPWKGLNVVREYVIPSNPQTTAQNTQRGYVTAAVAAIHAAQGRTTGGLAAIDVQAYALWASVVQAATTWFNQAVKNWLDQKVAGKIPVIFRDMAALPKAGGLNVKGDMTEESSTVVSGALYYGTSKTALVNSKACAKVQLQGTMPIDGLTAGVKYYVQYRCTGPAGFIGSNSGIYYGRPT
;
A
#
# COMPACT_ATOMS: atom_id res chain seq x y z
N SER A 1 -12.34 39.80 -12.10
CA SER A 1 -12.94 40.85 -11.27
C SER A 1 -13.65 40.20 -10.08
N GLN A 2 -13.29 40.55 -8.85
CA GLN A 2 -14.06 40.12 -7.67
C GLN A 2 -15.29 41.04 -7.54
N GLN A 3 -16.49 40.48 -7.45
CA GLN A 3 -17.73 41.25 -7.33
C GLN A 3 -17.99 41.57 -5.84
N LEU A 4 -18.00 42.85 -5.46
CA LEU A 4 -18.20 43.33 -4.07
C LEU A 4 -19.44 42.72 -3.40
N GLY A 5 -20.53 42.47 -4.16
CA GLY A 5 -21.76 41.88 -3.64
C GLY A 5 -21.64 40.43 -3.16
N LYS A 6 -20.57 39.70 -3.52
CA LYS A 6 -20.33 38.31 -3.07
C LYS A 6 -19.44 38.21 -1.83
N ALA A 7 -18.86 39.34 -1.39
CA ALA A 7 -17.94 39.41 -0.26
C ALA A 7 -18.61 39.95 1.02
N LEU A 8 -19.90 40.29 0.98
CA LEU A 8 -20.62 40.92 2.09
C LEU A 8 -21.87 40.10 2.45
N VAL A 9 -22.08 39.87 3.76
CA VAL A 9 -23.31 39.29 4.29
C VAL A 9 -24.10 40.36 5.02
N TYR A 10 -25.33 40.56 4.58
CA TYR A 10 -26.30 41.46 5.21
C TYR A 10 -27.21 40.65 6.13
N PHE A 11 -27.38 41.10 7.37
CA PHE A 11 -28.30 40.48 8.31
C PHE A 11 -28.71 41.47 9.42
N PRO A 12 -29.88 41.29 10.05
CA PRO A 12 -30.25 42.09 11.21
C PRO A 12 -29.50 41.61 12.47
N TRP A 13 -28.93 42.54 13.23
CA TRP A 13 -28.32 42.26 14.54
C TRP A 13 -28.77 43.31 15.55
N LYS A 14 -29.45 42.88 16.61
CA LYS A 14 -29.98 43.77 17.66
C LYS A 14 -30.80 44.95 17.11
N GLY A 15 -31.66 44.69 16.13
CA GLY A 15 -32.51 45.72 15.50
C GLY A 15 -31.79 46.65 14.52
N LEU A 16 -30.51 46.43 14.23
CA LEU A 16 -29.74 47.20 13.25
C LEU A 16 -29.47 46.34 12.00
N ASN A 17 -29.54 46.97 10.83
CA ASN A 17 -29.09 46.36 9.57
C ASN A 17 -27.56 46.42 9.52
N VAL A 18 -26.92 45.28 9.76
CA VAL A 18 -25.45 45.20 9.81
C VAL A 18 -24.91 44.45 8.60
N VAL A 19 -23.67 44.79 8.24
CA VAL A 19 -22.91 44.11 7.20
C VAL A 19 -21.64 43.52 7.82
N ARG A 20 -21.28 42.30 7.40
CA ARG A 20 -19.97 41.72 7.71
C ARG A 20 -19.31 41.18 6.46
N GLU A 21 -17.99 41.11 6.50
CA GLU A 21 -17.22 40.40 5.48
C GLU A 21 -17.59 38.92 5.47
N TYR A 22 -17.89 38.40 4.28
CA TYR A 22 -18.01 36.98 4.03
C TYR A 22 -16.59 36.40 3.90
N VAL A 23 -16.00 36.05 5.06
CA VAL A 23 -14.69 35.40 5.08
C VAL A 23 -14.84 33.97 4.57
N ILE A 24 -14.49 33.76 3.30
CA ILE A 24 -14.21 32.41 2.79
C ILE A 24 -12.85 32.02 3.37
N PRO A 25 -12.75 30.96 4.20
CA PRO A 25 -11.46 30.49 4.66
C PRO A 25 -10.59 30.25 3.43
N SER A 26 -9.40 30.85 3.41
CA SER A 26 -8.45 30.53 2.37
C SER A 26 -8.26 29.00 2.39
N ASN A 27 -8.29 28.37 1.23
CA ASN A 27 -7.78 27.01 1.04
C ASN A 27 -6.46 27.15 0.28
N PRO A 28 -5.36 27.54 0.96
CA PRO A 28 -4.10 27.74 0.28
C PRO A 28 -3.72 26.47 -0.48
N GLN A 29 -3.17 26.65 -1.67
CA GLN A 29 -2.52 25.57 -2.41
C GLN A 29 -1.00 25.70 -2.21
N THR A 30 -0.56 25.56 -0.95
CA THR A 30 0.87 25.60 -0.67
C THR A 30 1.59 24.46 -1.38
N THR A 31 2.88 24.64 -1.66
CA THR A 31 3.71 23.59 -2.25
C THR A 31 3.61 22.28 -1.47
N ALA A 32 3.71 22.33 -0.14
CA ALA A 32 3.62 21.14 0.71
C ALA A 32 2.26 20.44 0.59
N GLN A 33 1.15 21.19 0.55
CA GLN A 33 -0.18 20.60 0.36
C GLN A 33 -0.33 19.95 -1.02
N ASN A 34 0.17 20.61 -2.07
CA ASN A 34 0.14 20.06 -3.43
C ASN A 34 1.01 18.82 -3.55
N THR A 35 2.18 18.79 -2.90
CA THR A 35 3.05 17.61 -2.84
C THR A 35 2.32 16.41 -2.21
N GLN A 36 1.70 16.58 -1.04
CA GLN A 36 0.98 15.49 -0.37
C GLN A 36 -0.23 15.00 -1.19
N ARG A 37 -1.01 15.93 -1.77
CA ARG A 37 -2.10 15.58 -2.70
C ARG A 37 -1.58 14.81 -3.91
N GLY A 38 -0.44 15.23 -4.46
CA GLY A 38 0.22 14.56 -5.58
C GLY A 38 0.60 13.11 -5.25
N TYR A 39 1.12 12.85 -4.05
CA TYR A 39 1.44 11.48 -3.64
C TYR A 39 0.20 10.57 -3.56
N VAL A 40 -0.91 11.07 -3.03
CA VAL A 40 -2.18 10.31 -2.98
C VAL A 40 -2.69 10.04 -4.40
N THR A 41 -2.71 11.05 -5.27
CA THR A 41 -3.11 10.88 -6.68
C THR A 41 -2.26 9.83 -7.39
N ALA A 42 -0.94 9.86 -7.20
CA ALA A 42 -0.02 8.89 -7.77
C ALA A 42 -0.27 7.46 -7.24
N ALA A 43 -0.52 7.31 -5.94
CA ALA A 43 -0.84 6.01 -5.33
C ALA A 43 -2.11 5.39 -5.93
N VAL A 44 -3.19 6.18 -6.04
CA VAL A 44 -4.46 5.72 -6.63
C VAL A 44 -4.27 5.31 -8.08
N ALA A 45 -3.54 6.12 -8.87
CA ALA A 45 -3.25 5.82 -10.26
C ALA A 45 -2.45 4.51 -10.40
N ALA A 46 -1.44 4.29 -9.54
CA ALA A 46 -0.64 3.07 -9.57
C ALA A 46 -1.45 1.81 -9.20
N ILE A 47 -2.36 1.92 -8.23
CA ILE A 47 -3.27 0.81 -7.86
C ILE A 47 -4.20 0.49 -9.03
N HIS A 48 -4.84 1.48 -9.65
CA HIS A 48 -5.71 1.25 -10.80
C HIS A 48 -4.95 0.69 -12.00
N ALA A 49 -3.72 1.16 -12.24
CA ALA A 49 -2.85 0.61 -13.27
C ALA A 49 -2.49 -0.86 -12.99
N ALA A 50 -2.24 -1.21 -11.72
CA ALA A 50 -1.98 -2.60 -11.32
C ALA A 50 -3.23 -3.50 -11.48
N GLN A 51 -4.43 -2.98 -11.17
CA GLN A 51 -5.70 -3.69 -11.37
C GLN A 51 -6.04 -3.87 -12.86
N GLY A 52 -5.74 -2.88 -13.70
CA GLY A 52 -6.04 -2.88 -15.13
C GLY A 52 -5.15 -3.80 -15.98
N ARG A 53 -4.18 -4.52 -15.39
CA ARG A 53 -3.32 -5.43 -16.16
C ARG A 53 -4.06 -6.71 -16.51
N THR A 54 -4.01 -7.09 -17.78
CA THR A 54 -4.60 -8.34 -18.29
C THR A 54 -3.94 -9.59 -17.70
N THR A 55 -2.62 -9.55 -17.48
CA THR A 55 -1.84 -10.64 -16.90
C THR A 55 -1.07 -10.15 -15.69
N GLY A 56 -1.12 -10.94 -14.62
CA GLY A 56 -0.47 -10.61 -13.35
C GLY A 56 -1.03 -9.35 -12.68
N GLY A 57 -2.30 -9.01 -12.94
CA GLY A 57 -2.95 -7.86 -12.32
C GLY A 57 -3.15 -8.04 -10.82
N LEU A 58 -3.38 -6.91 -10.13
CA LEU A 58 -3.78 -6.93 -8.72
C LEU A 58 -5.16 -7.58 -8.62
N ALA A 59 -5.19 -8.79 -8.06
CA ALA A 59 -6.37 -9.66 -8.02
C ALA A 59 -7.00 -9.73 -6.63
N ALA A 60 -8.11 -10.48 -6.51
CA ALA A 60 -8.82 -10.65 -5.25
C ALA A 60 -7.93 -11.22 -4.12
N ILE A 61 -6.97 -12.08 -4.45
CA ILE A 61 -6.01 -12.62 -3.48
C ILE A 61 -5.10 -11.51 -2.90
N ASP A 62 -4.67 -10.56 -3.72
CA ASP A 62 -3.86 -9.42 -3.27
C ASP A 62 -4.69 -8.48 -2.40
N VAL A 63 -5.95 -8.21 -2.79
CA VAL A 63 -6.91 -7.43 -2.01
C VAL A 63 -7.09 -8.04 -0.60
N GLN A 64 -7.28 -9.36 -0.53
CA GLN A 64 -7.39 -10.07 0.75
C GLN A 64 -6.08 -10.00 1.55
N ALA A 65 -4.92 -10.09 0.88
CA ALA A 65 -3.62 -10.02 1.53
C ALA A 65 -3.32 -8.62 2.11
N TYR A 66 -3.66 -7.55 1.39
CA TYR A 66 -3.58 -6.19 1.90
C TYR A 66 -4.57 -5.96 3.05
N ALA A 67 -5.79 -6.49 2.96
CA ALA A 67 -6.75 -6.43 4.08
C ALA A 67 -6.22 -7.16 5.32
N LEU A 68 -5.60 -8.32 5.14
CA LEU A 68 -4.99 -9.07 6.23
C LEU A 68 -3.84 -8.28 6.87
N TRP A 69 -2.98 -7.65 6.06
CA TRP A 69 -1.93 -6.78 6.56
C TRP A 69 -2.50 -5.58 7.33
N ALA A 70 -3.52 -4.92 6.78
CA ALA A 70 -4.21 -3.82 7.44
C ALA A 70 -4.73 -4.20 8.84
N SER A 71 -5.24 -5.43 9.00
CA SER A 71 -5.69 -5.96 10.29
C SER A 71 -4.61 -6.11 11.36
N VAL A 72 -3.32 -6.01 11.00
CA VAL A 72 -2.17 -6.22 11.89
C VAL A 72 -1.52 -4.90 12.32
N VAL A 73 -1.51 -3.87 11.47
CA VAL A 73 -0.70 -2.65 11.72
C VAL A 73 -1.40 -1.63 12.62
N GLN A 74 -2.67 -1.33 12.36
CA GLN A 74 -3.47 -0.39 13.16
C GLN A 74 -4.97 -0.61 12.85
N ALA A 75 -5.85 -0.25 13.79
CA ALA A 75 -7.32 -0.40 13.74
C ALA A 75 -7.91 -0.35 12.30
N ALA A 76 -8.22 -1.54 11.78
CA ALA A 76 -9.05 -1.85 10.60
C ALA A 76 -9.12 -0.77 9.51
N THR A 77 -8.00 -0.45 8.86
CA THR A 77 -8.04 0.25 7.58
C THR A 77 -8.44 -0.71 6.46
N THR A 78 -9.04 -0.20 5.38
CA THR A 78 -9.35 -1.02 4.21
C THR A 78 -8.06 -1.47 3.52
N TRP A 79 -8.13 -2.53 2.71
CA TRP A 79 -7.00 -2.97 1.88
C TRP A 79 -6.41 -1.83 1.04
N PHE A 80 -7.28 -0.96 0.51
CA PHE A 80 -6.90 0.17 -0.33
C PHE A 80 -6.13 1.21 0.46
N ASN A 81 -6.61 1.56 1.65
CA ASN A 81 -5.92 2.50 2.54
C ASN A 81 -4.55 1.96 2.97
N GLN A 82 -4.43 0.64 3.18
CA GLN A 82 -3.15 0.02 3.50
C GLN A 82 -2.16 0.09 2.32
N ALA A 83 -2.61 -0.19 1.10
CA ALA A 83 -1.78 -0.07 -0.11
C ALA A 83 -1.35 1.39 -0.36
N VAL A 84 -2.27 2.35 -0.22
CA VAL A 84 -1.98 3.79 -0.31
C VAL A 84 -1.00 4.22 0.78
N LYS A 85 -1.17 3.76 2.02
CA LYS A 85 -0.25 4.11 3.11
C LYS A 85 1.16 3.57 2.86
N ASN A 86 1.30 2.33 2.38
CA ASN A 86 2.59 1.78 1.99
C ASN A 86 3.29 2.66 0.94
N TRP A 87 2.52 3.16 -0.06
CA TRP A 87 3.03 4.09 -1.06
C TRP A 87 3.46 5.43 -0.44
N LEU A 88 2.61 6.04 0.38
CA LEU A 88 2.86 7.34 1.01
C LEU A 88 4.09 7.30 1.93
N ASP A 89 4.22 6.25 2.76
CA ASP A 89 5.35 6.10 3.67
C ASP A 89 6.68 6.07 2.89
N GLN A 90 6.72 5.48 1.68
CA GLN A 90 7.90 5.55 0.82
C GLN A 90 8.13 6.95 0.25
N LYS A 91 7.10 7.61 -0.31
CA LYS A 91 7.27 8.95 -0.89
C LYS A 91 7.71 9.99 0.13
N VAL A 92 7.16 9.95 1.34
CA VAL A 92 7.56 10.82 2.46
C VAL A 92 9.01 10.56 2.87
N ALA A 93 9.48 9.31 2.79
CA ALA A 93 10.88 8.95 3.04
C ALA A 93 11.82 9.26 1.85
N GLY A 94 11.35 9.89 0.78
CA GLY A 94 12.14 10.13 -0.44
C GLY A 94 12.49 8.85 -1.21
N LYS A 95 11.71 7.78 -1.01
CA LYS A 95 11.90 6.43 -1.57
C LYS A 95 10.94 6.16 -2.71
N ILE A 96 11.17 5.03 -3.38
CA ILE A 96 10.40 4.57 -4.52
C ILE A 96 9.34 3.57 -4.02
N PRO A 97 8.04 3.87 -4.20
CA PRO A 97 6.97 2.97 -3.80
C PRO A 97 6.75 1.83 -4.80
N VAL A 98 6.13 0.77 -4.29
CA VAL A 98 5.86 -0.46 -5.03
C VAL A 98 4.44 -0.94 -4.74
N ILE A 99 3.71 -1.36 -5.78
CA ILE A 99 2.47 -2.11 -5.66
C ILE A 99 2.75 -3.59 -5.94
N PHE A 100 2.62 -4.43 -4.94
CA PHE A 100 2.71 -5.89 -5.08
C PHE A 100 1.39 -6.45 -5.61
N ARG A 101 1.47 -7.41 -6.53
CA ARG A 101 0.35 -7.98 -7.28
C ARG A 101 0.62 -9.41 -7.71
N ASP A 102 -0.43 -10.15 -8.04
CA ASP A 102 -0.36 -11.55 -8.51
C ASP A 102 0.49 -12.45 -7.61
N MET A 103 0.46 -12.18 -6.29
CA MET A 103 1.19 -13.03 -5.35
C MET A 103 0.31 -14.15 -4.83
N ALA A 104 0.95 -15.29 -4.55
CA ALA A 104 0.30 -16.45 -3.95
C ALA A 104 1.28 -17.26 -3.12
N ALA A 105 0.77 -17.90 -2.06
CA ALA A 105 1.48 -18.89 -1.25
C ALA A 105 0.79 -20.25 -1.44
N LEU A 106 1.29 -21.02 -2.40
CA LEU A 106 0.68 -22.27 -2.86
C LEU A 106 1.16 -23.46 -2.01
N PRO A 107 0.28 -24.41 -1.66
CA PRO A 107 0.67 -25.65 -0.99
C PRO A 107 1.77 -26.41 -1.74
N LYS A 108 2.72 -26.96 -0.97
CA LYS A 108 3.78 -27.86 -1.45
C LYS A 108 4.01 -28.93 -0.37
N ALA A 109 4.44 -30.13 -0.77
CA ALA A 109 4.86 -31.18 0.15
C ALA A 109 5.94 -30.65 1.12
N GLY A 110 5.63 -30.61 2.42
CA GLY A 110 6.55 -30.10 3.45
C GLY A 110 6.95 -28.62 3.29
N GLY A 111 6.17 -27.82 2.55
CA GLY A 111 6.53 -26.44 2.25
C GLY A 111 5.42 -25.58 1.62
N LEU A 112 5.80 -24.39 1.15
CA LEU A 112 4.98 -23.51 0.32
C LEU A 112 5.76 -23.06 -0.90
N ASN A 113 5.10 -22.96 -2.05
CA ASN A 113 5.63 -22.28 -3.24
C ASN A 113 5.07 -20.86 -3.27
N VAL A 114 5.96 -19.87 -3.10
CA VAL A 114 5.57 -18.46 -3.08
C VAL A 114 5.95 -17.82 -4.40
N LYS A 115 4.99 -17.23 -5.08
CA LYS A 115 5.23 -16.45 -6.30
C LYS A 115 4.59 -15.08 -6.19
N GLY A 116 5.03 -14.16 -7.04
CA GLY A 116 4.50 -12.81 -7.02
C GLY A 116 5.13 -11.89 -8.04
N ASP A 117 4.41 -10.83 -8.39
CA ASP A 117 4.88 -9.75 -9.22
C ASP A 117 4.71 -8.39 -8.50
N MET A 118 5.27 -7.35 -9.09
CA MET A 118 5.26 -6.01 -8.53
C MET A 118 5.26 -4.95 -9.62
N THR A 119 4.79 -3.76 -9.26
CA THR A 119 4.84 -2.55 -10.08
C THR A 119 5.55 -1.47 -9.29
N GLU A 120 6.78 -1.16 -9.67
CA GLU A 120 7.53 -0.03 -9.15
C GLU A 120 7.08 1.29 -9.80
N GLU A 121 7.10 2.40 -9.05
CA GLU A 121 6.90 3.74 -9.64
C GLU A 121 8.02 4.08 -10.63
N SER A 122 9.25 3.68 -10.30
CA SER A 122 10.44 3.87 -11.13
C SER A 122 11.54 2.89 -10.69
N SER A 123 12.58 2.73 -11.50
CA SER A 123 13.69 1.81 -11.20
C SER A 123 13.21 0.36 -10.95
N THR A 124 14.08 -0.49 -10.40
CA THR A 124 13.82 -1.93 -10.25
C THR A 124 14.20 -2.41 -8.86
N VAL A 125 13.28 -3.09 -8.19
CA VAL A 125 13.60 -3.87 -6.98
C VAL A 125 14.52 -5.03 -7.38
N VAL A 126 15.61 -5.22 -6.64
CA VAL A 126 16.58 -6.31 -6.91
C VAL A 126 16.45 -7.40 -5.86
N SER A 127 16.42 -7.03 -4.58
CA SER A 127 16.45 -7.96 -3.46
C SER A 127 15.31 -7.76 -2.47
N GLY A 128 14.89 -8.87 -1.88
CA GLY A 128 13.92 -8.90 -0.80
C GLY A 128 14.07 -10.17 0.03
N ALA A 129 13.11 -10.35 0.92
CA ALA A 129 13.00 -11.57 1.70
C ALA A 129 11.53 -11.90 1.96
N LEU A 130 11.25 -13.20 2.00
CA LEU A 130 9.98 -13.75 2.45
C LEU A 130 10.06 -13.91 3.97
N TYR A 131 9.27 -13.12 4.69
CA TYR A 131 9.07 -13.27 6.14
C TYR A 131 7.86 -14.15 6.36
N TYR A 132 7.98 -15.18 7.21
CA TYR A 132 6.92 -16.16 7.40
C TYR A 132 6.81 -16.69 8.84
N GLY A 133 5.63 -17.20 9.18
CA GLY A 133 5.33 -17.75 10.49
C GLY A 133 3.92 -18.30 10.59
N THR A 134 3.56 -18.92 11.71
CA THR A 134 2.21 -19.47 11.95
C THR A 134 1.23 -18.41 12.47
N SER A 135 1.71 -17.21 12.78
CA SER A 135 0.90 -16.06 13.17
C SER A 135 1.03 -14.93 12.16
N LYS A 136 -0.10 -14.31 11.80
CA LYS A 136 -0.13 -13.10 10.97
C LYS A 136 0.57 -11.89 11.61
N THR A 137 0.72 -11.87 12.93
CA THR A 137 1.37 -10.79 13.68
C THR A 137 2.85 -11.08 14.01
N ALA A 138 3.30 -12.32 13.86
CA ALA A 138 4.65 -12.75 14.20
C ALA A 138 5.25 -13.61 13.07
N LEU A 139 5.78 -12.92 12.05
CA LEU A 139 6.53 -13.52 10.95
C LEU A 139 8.00 -13.63 11.34
N VAL A 140 8.32 -14.62 12.18
CA VAL A 140 9.61 -14.76 12.87
C VAL A 140 10.73 -15.34 12.00
N ASN A 141 10.39 -16.09 10.97
CA ASN A 141 11.36 -16.68 10.06
C ASN A 141 11.52 -15.80 8.82
N SER A 142 12.69 -15.87 8.19
CA SER A 142 12.94 -15.20 6.91
C SER A 142 13.68 -16.12 5.94
N LYS A 143 13.45 -15.91 4.65
CA LYS A 143 14.20 -16.53 3.55
C LYS A 143 14.51 -15.46 2.51
N ALA A 144 15.79 -15.29 2.18
CA ALA A 144 16.20 -14.36 1.14
C ALA A 144 15.51 -14.72 -0.19
N CYS A 145 14.96 -13.72 -0.88
CA CYS A 145 14.21 -13.89 -2.12
C CYS A 145 14.39 -12.64 -2.98
N ALA A 146 15.21 -12.73 -4.02
CA ALA A 146 15.34 -11.68 -5.02
C ALA A 146 14.05 -11.55 -5.84
N LYS A 147 13.82 -10.39 -6.48
CA LYS A 147 12.63 -10.16 -7.32
C LYS A 147 12.44 -11.26 -8.36
N VAL A 148 13.51 -11.63 -9.07
CA VAL A 148 13.47 -12.68 -10.09
C VAL A 148 13.09 -14.05 -9.52
N GLN A 149 13.50 -14.35 -8.28
CA GLN A 149 13.13 -15.61 -7.62
C GLN A 149 11.67 -15.60 -7.18
N LEU A 150 11.16 -14.44 -6.74
CA LEU A 150 9.73 -14.29 -6.44
C LEU A 150 8.87 -14.47 -7.70
N GLN A 151 9.28 -13.87 -8.83
CA GLN A 151 8.58 -14.02 -10.11
C GLN A 151 8.69 -15.45 -10.66
N GLY A 152 9.81 -16.13 -10.42
CA GLY A 152 10.09 -17.52 -10.83
C GLY A 152 9.51 -18.60 -9.92
N THR A 153 8.78 -18.24 -8.86
CA THR A 153 8.39 -19.13 -7.74
C THR A 153 9.55 -19.50 -6.83
N MET A 154 9.48 -19.02 -5.58
CA MET A 154 10.42 -19.32 -4.51
C MET A 154 9.82 -20.34 -3.53
N PRO A 155 10.43 -21.52 -3.34
CA PRO A 155 9.98 -22.47 -2.32
C PRO A 155 10.35 -22.00 -0.91
N ILE A 156 9.52 -22.31 0.07
CA ILE A 156 9.83 -22.33 1.50
C ILE A 156 9.65 -23.78 1.94
N ASP A 157 10.70 -24.40 2.48
CA ASP A 157 10.74 -25.83 2.81
C ASP A 157 10.82 -26.02 4.33
N GLY A 158 10.64 -27.26 4.80
CA GLY A 158 10.73 -27.60 6.22
C GLY A 158 9.54 -27.14 7.06
N LEU A 159 8.38 -26.98 6.41
CA LEU A 159 7.14 -26.58 7.08
C LEU A 159 6.29 -27.80 7.44
N THR A 160 5.52 -27.70 8.52
CA THR A 160 4.64 -28.79 8.97
C THR A 160 3.39 -28.90 8.08
N ALA A 161 3.12 -30.10 7.57
CA ALA A 161 1.92 -30.41 6.80
C ALA A 161 0.64 -30.02 7.55
N GLY A 162 -0.33 -29.45 6.84
CA GLY A 162 -1.62 -29.03 7.37
C GLY A 162 -1.61 -27.73 8.21
N VAL A 163 -0.44 -27.26 8.67
CA VAL A 163 -0.32 -26.03 9.47
C VAL A 163 -0.43 -24.79 8.58
N LYS A 164 -1.20 -23.80 9.01
CA LYS A 164 -1.34 -22.54 8.28
C LYS A 164 -0.11 -21.66 8.52
N TYR A 165 0.57 -21.30 7.45
CA TYR A 165 1.67 -20.33 7.48
C TYR A 165 1.25 -19.05 6.75
N TYR A 166 1.63 -17.92 7.34
CA TYR A 166 1.51 -16.58 6.78
C TYR A 166 2.86 -16.16 6.19
N VAL A 167 2.84 -15.44 5.08
CA VAL A 167 4.04 -15.00 4.35
C VAL A 167 3.87 -13.55 3.88
N GLN A 168 4.91 -12.74 4.01
CA GLN A 168 4.99 -11.38 3.48
C GLN A 168 6.33 -11.17 2.80
N TYR A 169 6.32 -10.64 1.58
CA TYR A 169 7.54 -10.19 0.93
C TYR A 169 7.88 -8.77 1.37
N ARG A 170 9.15 -8.53 1.70
CA ARG A 170 9.67 -7.22 2.09
C ARG A 170 10.90 -6.89 1.26
N CYS A 171 10.93 -5.71 0.67
CA CYS A 171 12.09 -5.24 -0.07
C CYS A 171 13.28 -5.01 0.86
N THR A 172 14.44 -5.58 0.51
CA THR A 172 15.70 -5.40 1.23
C THR A 172 16.75 -4.65 0.41
N GLY A 173 16.50 -4.43 -0.89
CA GLY A 173 17.37 -3.61 -1.72
C GLY A 173 16.85 -3.44 -3.16
N PRO A 174 17.29 -2.40 -3.86
CA PRO A 174 18.15 -1.29 -3.42
C PRO A 174 17.58 -0.42 -2.28
N ALA A 175 18.40 0.42 -1.65
CA ALA A 175 18.02 1.24 -0.48
C ALA A 175 16.75 2.09 -0.70
N GLY A 176 16.53 2.52 -1.94
CA GLY A 176 15.34 3.26 -2.37
C GLY A 176 14.01 2.50 -2.25
N PHE A 177 14.03 1.19 -2.00
CA PHE A 177 12.81 0.38 -1.86
C PHE A 177 12.61 -0.19 -0.44
N ILE A 178 13.60 -0.04 0.44
CA ILE A 178 13.55 -0.62 1.78
C ILE A 178 12.40 -0.01 2.57
N GLY A 179 11.49 -0.87 3.03
CA GLY A 179 10.26 -0.50 3.73
C GLY A 179 8.99 -0.78 2.92
N SER A 180 9.11 -1.04 1.61
CA SER A 180 7.99 -1.55 0.80
C SER A 180 7.68 -2.99 1.14
N ASN A 181 6.44 -3.26 1.53
CA ASN A 181 5.97 -4.60 1.91
C ASN A 181 4.76 -5.01 1.09
N SER A 182 4.66 -6.31 0.77
CA SER A 182 3.45 -6.88 0.19
C SER A 182 2.32 -6.96 1.22
N GLY A 183 1.12 -7.33 0.74
CA GLY A 183 0.11 -7.92 1.62
C GLY A 183 0.62 -9.18 2.33
N ILE A 184 -0.11 -9.63 3.36
CA ILE A 184 0.20 -10.90 4.03
C ILE A 184 -0.61 -12.00 3.35
N TYR A 185 0.07 -12.96 2.75
CA TYR A 185 -0.53 -14.13 2.11
C TYR A 185 -0.49 -15.32 3.08
N TYR A 186 -1.22 -16.38 2.79
CA TYR A 186 -1.17 -17.60 3.59
C TYR A 186 -1.37 -18.85 2.74
N GLY A 187 -0.84 -19.96 3.22
CA GLY A 187 -1.01 -21.29 2.64
C GLY A 187 -0.93 -22.37 3.71
N ARG A 188 -1.26 -23.61 3.32
CA ARG A 188 -1.07 -24.81 4.15
C ARG A 188 -0.22 -25.81 3.36
N PRO A 189 0.95 -26.22 3.86
CA PRO A 189 1.72 -27.31 3.26
C PRO A 189 0.90 -28.59 3.21
N THR A 190 1.18 -29.41 2.20
CA THR A 190 0.63 -30.78 2.07
C THR A 190 1.58 -31.82 2.62
#